data_AF-A0A963I1L9-F1
#
_entry.id   AF-A0A963I1L9-F1
#
_cell.length_a   1.000
_cell.length_b   1.000
_cell.length_c   1.000
_cell.angle_alpha   90.00
_cell.angle_beta   90.00
_cell.angle_gamma   90.00
#
_symmetry.space_group_name_H-M   'P 1'
#
loop_
_entity.id
_entity.type
_entity.pdbx_description
1 polymer ?
#
loop_
_entity_poly.entity_id
_entity_poly.type
_entity_poly.pdbx_seq_one_letter_code
_entity_poly.pdbx_strand_id
1 'polypeptide(L)'
;MKLLRLKITDPAGFRSLPSGFEHHFRTDWSLQDEQTKDDGFAPFVCAGPNGSGKSNLLEALAAIFFQLEVQRVRRSFLPEALDELKDLGAPRGFELEYLIYLPFQSLPDAMRYAQVRVVKTPGSSPRLYWLNPEQFGERAEGLGDGGLCAEQHREFLLPEFVLGYSSGENEILSLPFFKTRFVQFDEYWNHLRTH
;
A
#
# COMPACT_ATOMS: atom_id res chain seq x y z
N MET A 1 1.38 9.70 -3.21
CA MET A 1 1.46 8.33 -3.78
C MET A 1 0.59 8.25 -5.03
N LYS A 2 1.01 7.50 -6.05
CA LYS A 2 0.27 7.26 -7.30
C LYS A 2 0.20 5.75 -7.55
N LEU A 3 -0.99 5.16 -7.55
CA LEU A 3 -1.17 3.75 -7.91
C LEU A 3 -0.86 3.55 -9.40
N LEU A 4 -0.18 2.46 -9.73
CA LEU A 4 0.15 2.06 -11.10
C LEU A 4 -0.64 0.82 -11.51
N ARG A 5 -0.58 -0.25 -10.71
CA ARG A 5 -1.18 -1.54 -11.03
C ARG A 5 -1.62 -2.29 -9.78
N LEU A 6 -2.75 -2.97 -9.86
CA LEU A 6 -3.17 -3.99 -8.89
C LEU A 6 -3.45 -5.29 -9.64
N LYS A 7 -2.96 -6.41 -9.11
CA LYS A 7 -3.33 -7.76 -9.56
C LYS A 7 -3.73 -8.62 -8.36
N ILE A 8 -4.87 -9.30 -8.45
CA ILE A 8 -5.30 -10.29 -7.45
C ILE A 8 -4.76 -11.65 -7.89
N THR A 9 -3.87 -12.22 -7.08
CA THR A 9 -3.26 -13.55 -7.32
C THR A 9 -3.75 -14.59 -6.33
N ASP A 10 -4.65 -14.21 -5.41
CA ASP A 10 -5.34 -15.13 -4.52
C ASP A 10 -6.14 -16.17 -5.32
N PRO A 11 -5.89 -17.49 -5.17
CA PRO A 11 -6.67 -18.52 -5.83
C PRO A 11 -8.17 -18.42 -5.55
N ALA A 12 -8.57 -17.92 -4.38
CA ALA A 12 -9.97 -17.70 -4.03
C ALA A 12 -10.54 -16.38 -4.56
N GLY A 13 -9.72 -15.54 -5.20
CA GLY A 13 -10.07 -14.17 -5.58
C GLY A 13 -10.31 -13.26 -4.37
N PHE A 14 -10.98 -12.13 -4.61
CA PHE A 14 -11.42 -11.20 -3.59
C PHE A 14 -12.81 -10.68 -3.95
N ARG A 15 -13.85 -11.17 -3.27
CA ARG A 15 -15.26 -10.85 -3.58
C ARG A 15 -15.58 -11.11 -5.05
N SER A 16 -15.93 -10.08 -5.82
CA SER A 16 -16.19 -10.21 -7.26
C SER A 16 -14.93 -10.08 -8.13
N LEU A 17 -13.75 -9.88 -7.55
CA LEU A 17 -12.48 -9.81 -8.27
C LEU A 17 -11.91 -11.23 -8.35
N PRO A 18 -11.95 -11.91 -9.50
CA PRO A 18 -11.43 -13.27 -9.62
C PRO A 18 -9.91 -13.31 -9.48
N SER A 19 -9.39 -14.52 -9.27
CA SER A 19 -7.96 -14.78 -9.44
C SER A 19 -7.51 -14.38 -10.84
N GLY A 20 -6.39 -13.67 -10.93
CA GLY A 20 -5.88 -13.08 -12.16
C GLY A 20 -6.49 -11.74 -12.54
N PHE A 21 -7.47 -11.20 -11.78
CA PHE A 21 -7.96 -9.84 -11.98
C PHE A 21 -6.80 -8.85 -11.94
N GLU A 22 -6.72 -7.96 -12.93
CA GLU A 22 -5.64 -7.00 -13.08
C GLU A 22 -6.20 -5.65 -13.53
N HIS A 23 -5.74 -4.58 -12.89
CA HIS A 23 -6.15 -3.22 -13.18
C HIS A 23 -4.95 -2.30 -13.22
N HIS A 24 -4.85 -1.53 -14.31
CA HIS A 24 -3.84 -0.49 -14.49
C HIS A 24 -4.48 0.87 -14.24
N PHE A 25 -4.05 1.52 -13.16
CA PHE A 25 -4.52 2.86 -12.79
C PHE A 25 -3.89 3.94 -13.68
N ARG A 26 -2.64 3.69 -14.12
CA ARG A 26 -1.84 4.60 -14.92
C ARG A 26 -1.04 3.83 -15.96
N THR A 27 -0.96 4.41 -17.16
CA THR A 27 -0.03 4.03 -18.23
C THR A 27 1.15 4.99 -18.24
N ASP A 28 2.23 4.63 -18.95
CA ASP A 28 3.40 5.51 -19.11
C ASP A 28 3.01 6.88 -19.68
N TRP A 29 2.07 6.90 -20.64
CA TRP A 29 1.51 8.13 -21.20
C TRP A 29 0.83 9.00 -20.15
N SER A 30 -0.02 8.41 -19.30
CA SER A 30 -0.69 9.16 -18.22
C SER A 30 0.29 9.72 -17.20
N LEU A 31 1.41 9.03 -16.93
CA LEU A 31 2.45 9.52 -16.04
C LEU A 31 3.21 10.70 -16.64
N GLN A 32 3.51 10.67 -17.93
CA GLN A 32 4.13 11.79 -18.64
C GLN A 32 3.20 13.01 -18.65
N ASP A 33 1.92 12.82 -18.94
CA ASP A 33 0.92 13.89 -18.91
C ASP A 33 0.76 14.50 -17.51
N GLU A 34 0.81 13.68 -16.45
CA GLU A 34 0.78 14.17 -15.07
C GLU A 34 2.06 14.90 -14.65
N GLN A 35 3.22 14.57 -15.22
CA GLN A 35 4.48 15.27 -14.95
C GLN A 35 4.56 16.65 -15.60
N THR A 36 3.81 16.86 -16.68
CA THR A 36 3.73 18.16 -17.38
C THR A 36 2.70 19.12 -16.79
N LYS A 37 1.81 18.63 -15.91
CA LYS A 37 0.79 19.42 -15.22
C LYS A 37 1.22 19.75 -13.80
N ASP A 38 1.34 21.05 -13.50
CA ASP A 38 1.85 21.59 -12.23
C ASP A 38 0.86 21.46 -11.04
N ASP A 39 -0.33 20.88 -11.27
CA ASP A 39 -1.41 20.84 -10.27
C ASP A 39 -1.17 19.84 -9.12
N GLY A 40 -0.17 18.96 -9.22
CA GLY A 40 0.23 18.01 -8.17
C GLY A 40 -0.82 16.95 -7.77
N PHE A 41 -2.09 17.17 -8.09
CA PHE A 41 -3.23 16.34 -7.73
C PHE A 41 -3.79 15.64 -8.97
N ALA A 42 -3.63 14.32 -9.02
CA ALA A 42 -4.09 13.47 -10.11
C ALA A 42 -5.09 12.42 -9.60
N PRO A 43 -6.38 12.77 -9.45
CA PRO A 43 -7.37 11.85 -8.94
C PRO A 43 -7.63 10.73 -9.95
N PHE A 44 -7.79 9.50 -9.44
CA PHE A 44 -8.27 8.37 -10.22
C PHE A 44 -9.76 8.19 -9.99
N VAL A 45 -10.56 8.15 -11.06
CA VAL A 45 -12.01 7.99 -11.00
C VAL A 45 -12.39 6.59 -11.50
N CYS A 46 -12.96 5.77 -10.62
CA CYS A 46 -13.52 4.48 -10.98
C CYS A 46 -15.02 4.64 -11.27
N ALA A 47 -15.41 4.63 -12.55
CA ALA A 47 -16.81 4.75 -12.98
C ALA A 47 -17.27 3.49 -13.73
N GLY A 48 -18.56 3.16 -13.65
CA GLY A 48 -19.13 1.95 -14.26
C GLY A 48 -20.50 1.59 -13.67
N PRO A 49 -21.22 0.62 -14.26
CA PRO A 49 -22.56 0.23 -13.82
C PRO A 49 -22.58 -0.36 -12.41
N ASN A 50 -23.76 -0.38 -11.77
CA ASN A 50 -23.92 -1.03 -10.47
C ASN A 50 -23.57 -2.51 -10.56
N GLY A 51 -22.86 -3.03 -9.56
CA GLY A 51 -22.38 -4.42 -9.54
C GLY A 51 -21.08 -4.68 -10.33
N SER A 52 -20.50 -3.69 -11.02
CA SER A 52 -19.26 -3.87 -11.80
C SER A 52 -17.98 -4.07 -10.98
N GLY A 53 -18.07 -4.22 -9.66
CA GLY A 53 -16.92 -4.47 -8.78
C GLY A 53 -16.12 -3.24 -8.33
N LYS A 54 -16.60 -2.01 -8.58
CA LYS A 54 -15.90 -0.76 -8.17
C LYS A 54 -15.62 -0.70 -6.67
N SER A 55 -16.63 -0.99 -5.85
CA SER A 55 -16.46 -1.03 -4.39
C SER A 55 -15.50 -2.14 -3.97
N ASN A 56 -15.56 -3.30 -4.63
CA ASN A 56 -14.64 -4.41 -4.35
C ASN A 56 -13.18 -4.06 -4.67
N LEU A 57 -12.92 -3.26 -5.71
CA LEU A 57 -11.58 -2.72 -6.00
C LEU A 57 -11.07 -1.83 -4.86
N LEU A 58 -11.90 -0.90 -4.39
CA LEU A 58 -11.53 -0.02 -3.27
C LEU A 58 -11.34 -0.80 -1.97
N GLU A 59 -12.19 -1.79 -1.71
CA GLU A 59 -12.09 -2.66 -0.54
C GLU A 59 -10.84 -3.54 -0.59
N ALA A 60 -10.43 -4.01 -1.78
CA ALA A 60 -9.19 -4.74 -1.96
C ALA A 60 -7.98 -3.86 -1.62
N LEU A 61 -7.96 -2.61 -2.10
CA LEU A 61 -6.91 -1.64 -1.76
C LEU A 61 -6.88 -1.36 -0.25
N ALA A 62 -8.03 -1.12 0.37
CA ALA A 62 -8.14 -0.90 1.81
C ALA A 62 -7.60 -2.10 2.62
N ALA A 63 -7.97 -3.32 2.22
CA ALA A 63 -7.48 -4.54 2.85
C ALA A 63 -5.96 -4.71 2.67
N ILE A 64 -5.42 -4.44 1.47
CA ILE A 64 -3.98 -4.53 1.19
C ILE A 64 -3.19 -3.54 2.05
N PHE A 65 -3.60 -2.27 2.09
CA PHE A 65 -2.90 -1.27 2.89
C PHE A 65 -3.02 -1.54 4.39
N PHE A 66 -4.14 -2.09 4.86
CA PHE A 66 -4.24 -2.60 6.23
C PHE A 66 -3.22 -3.70 6.52
N GLN A 67 -3.05 -4.68 5.63
CA GLN A 67 -2.05 -5.73 5.80
C GLN A 67 -0.62 -5.17 5.88
N LEU A 68 -0.32 -4.14 5.07
CA LEU A 68 0.98 -3.47 5.08
C LEU A 68 1.22 -2.68 6.37
N GLU A 69 0.20 -1.98 6.85
CA GLU A 69 0.26 -1.22 8.09
C GLU A 69 0.46 -2.13 9.30
N VAL A 70 -0.29 -3.23 9.37
CA VAL A 70 -0.10 -4.21 10.44
C VAL A 70 1.34 -4.73 10.44
N GLN A 71 1.92 -5.05 9.28
CA GLN A 71 3.32 -5.48 9.21
C GLN A 71 4.32 -4.43 9.68
N ARG A 72 4.08 -3.16 9.39
CA ARG A 72 4.89 -2.05 9.87
C ARG A 72 4.83 -1.99 11.40
N VAL A 73 3.62 -1.99 11.96
CA VAL A 73 3.44 -1.86 13.42
C VAL A 73 3.94 -3.09 14.17
N ARG A 74 3.64 -4.32 13.70
CA ARG A 74 4.11 -5.59 14.31
C ARG A 74 5.60 -5.61 14.66
N ARG A 75 6.41 -4.84 13.93
CA ARG A 75 7.87 -4.86 14.02
C ARG A 75 8.44 -3.76 14.90
N SER A 76 7.71 -2.65 15.06
CA SER A 76 8.07 -1.57 15.98
C SER A 76 7.46 -1.79 17.37
N PHE A 77 6.22 -2.28 17.41
CA PHE A 77 5.44 -2.54 18.61
C PHE A 77 4.31 -3.53 18.27
N LEU A 78 4.32 -4.74 18.85
CA LEU A 78 3.25 -5.72 18.63
C LEU A 78 2.29 -5.73 19.82
N PRO A 79 1.10 -5.11 19.72
CA PRO A 79 0.04 -5.36 20.70
C PRO A 79 -0.25 -6.86 20.76
N GLU A 80 -0.49 -7.42 21.95
CA GLU A 80 -0.81 -8.85 22.13
C GLU A 80 -1.97 -9.29 21.22
N ALA A 81 -2.98 -8.43 21.06
CA ALA A 81 -4.13 -8.67 20.18
C ALA A 81 -3.74 -8.84 18.69
N LEU A 82 -2.62 -8.27 18.25
CA LEU A 82 -2.11 -8.40 16.89
C LEU A 82 -1.19 -9.63 16.70
N ASP A 83 -0.59 -10.17 17.75
CA ASP A 83 0.27 -11.37 17.68
C ASP A 83 -0.57 -12.62 17.34
N GLU A 84 -1.81 -12.66 17.83
CA GLU A 84 -2.75 -13.76 17.57
C GLU A 84 -3.30 -13.79 16.13
N LEU A 85 -3.19 -12.68 15.39
CA LEU A 85 -3.69 -12.56 14.02
C LEU A 85 -2.80 -13.32 13.01
N LYS A 86 -2.90 -14.66 12.99
CA LYS A 86 -2.21 -15.50 11.99
C LYS A 86 -2.66 -15.20 10.55
N ASP A 87 -3.89 -14.70 10.40
CA ASP A 87 -4.48 -14.35 9.11
C ASP A 87 -4.93 -12.88 9.12
N LEU A 88 -4.27 -12.06 8.30
CA LEU A 88 -4.65 -10.65 8.11
C LEU A 88 -5.85 -10.48 7.16
N GLY A 89 -6.43 -11.60 6.69
CA GLY A 89 -7.59 -11.66 5.83
C GLY A 89 -7.24 -11.71 4.34
N ALA A 90 -8.30 -11.61 3.52
CA ALA A 90 -8.18 -11.55 2.07
C ALA A 90 -7.90 -10.11 1.58
N PRO A 91 -7.26 -9.93 0.41
CA PRO A 91 -6.71 -10.99 -0.44
C PRO A 91 -5.45 -11.61 0.17
N ARG A 92 -5.33 -12.93 0.07
CA ARG A 92 -4.16 -13.71 0.51
C ARG A 92 -3.06 -13.76 -0.54
N GLY A 93 -3.35 -13.39 -1.78
CA GLY A 93 -2.38 -13.21 -2.87
C GLY A 93 -2.67 -11.95 -3.67
N PHE A 94 -1.67 -11.10 -3.85
CA PHE A 94 -1.77 -9.92 -4.69
C PHE A 94 -0.40 -9.38 -5.13
N GLU A 95 -0.43 -8.56 -6.18
CA GLU A 95 0.66 -7.67 -6.58
C GLU A 95 0.13 -6.25 -6.64
N LEU A 96 0.83 -5.30 -6.01
CA LEU A 96 0.48 -3.89 -6.03
C LEU A 96 1.71 -3.08 -6.46
N GLU A 97 1.56 -2.18 -7.42
CA GLU A 97 2.61 -1.27 -7.85
C GLU A 97 2.17 0.17 -7.72
N TYR A 98 3.06 1.01 -7.20
CA TYR A 98 2.81 2.43 -7.01
C TYR A 98 4.09 3.26 -7.06
N LEU A 99 3.92 4.56 -7.28
CA LEU A 99 4.94 5.59 -7.07
C LEU A 99 4.70 6.29 -5.73
N ILE A 100 5.74 6.49 -4.95
CA ILE A 100 5.69 7.29 -3.73
C ILE A 100 6.73 8.41 -3.81
N TYR A 101 6.31 9.63 -3.48
CA TYR A 101 7.20 10.78 -3.44
C TYR A 101 7.97 10.74 -2.13
N LEU A 102 9.29 10.76 -2.21
CA LEU A 102 10.20 10.77 -1.08
C LEU A 102 10.73 12.21 -0.90
N PRO A 103 10.35 12.93 0.17
CA PRO A 103 10.71 14.33 0.39
C PRO A 103 12.18 14.50 0.82
N PHE A 104 13.10 13.76 0.22
CA PHE A 104 14.53 13.86 0.51
C PHE A 104 15.09 15.11 -0.17
N GLN A 105 15.43 16.10 0.65
CA GLN A 105 15.95 17.39 0.19
C GLN A 105 17.20 17.28 -0.69
N SER A 106 17.92 16.14 -0.63
CA SER A 106 19.14 15.87 -1.39
C SER A 106 18.94 15.53 -2.87
N LEU A 107 17.70 15.29 -3.34
CA LEU A 107 17.40 14.91 -4.72
C LEU A 107 16.62 16.01 -5.45
N PRO A 108 16.79 16.20 -6.78
CA PRO A 108 15.90 17.05 -7.57
C PRO A 108 14.44 16.56 -7.52
N ASP A 109 13.46 17.46 -7.47
CA ASP A 109 12.03 17.09 -7.29
C ASP A 109 11.52 16.08 -8.33
N ALA A 110 11.98 16.18 -9.57
CA ALA A 110 11.63 15.26 -10.65
C ALA A 110 12.09 13.80 -10.42
N MET A 111 13.10 13.58 -9.56
CA MET A 111 13.68 12.25 -9.28
C MET A 111 13.21 11.67 -7.93
N ARG A 112 12.27 12.33 -7.24
CA ARG A 112 11.84 11.92 -5.89
C ARG A 112 10.78 10.82 -5.88
N TYR A 113 10.39 10.27 -7.01
CA TYR A 113 9.41 9.18 -7.06
C TYR A 113 10.08 7.81 -7.02
N ALA A 114 9.93 7.12 -5.90
CA ALA A 114 10.29 5.71 -5.79
C ALA A 114 9.16 4.84 -6.36
N GLN A 115 9.53 3.92 -7.27
CA GLN A 115 8.64 2.90 -7.77
C GLN A 115 8.75 1.66 -6.90
N VAL A 116 7.62 1.28 -6.30
CA VAL A 116 7.53 0.18 -5.36
C VAL A 116 6.60 -0.89 -5.91
N ARG A 117 7.02 -2.14 -5.80
CA ARG A 117 6.20 -3.33 -6.03
C ARG A 117 6.03 -4.10 -4.73
N VAL A 118 4.80 -4.39 -4.38
CA VAL A 118 4.42 -5.24 -3.26
C VAL A 118 3.95 -6.57 -3.81
N VAL A 119 4.49 -7.68 -3.31
CA VAL A 119 4.07 -9.04 -3.68
C VAL A 119 3.71 -9.80 -2.42
N LYS A 120 2.51 -10.38 -2.38
CA LYS A 120 2.07 -11.34 -1.37
C LYS A 120 1.70 -12.65 -2.05
N THR A 121 2.25 -13.75 -1.55
CA THR A 121 1.80 -15.11 -1.88
C THR A 121 0.99 -15.69 -0.73
N PRO A 122 0.05 -16.62 -1.01
CA PRO A 122 -0.70 -17.30 0.05
C PRO A 122 0.22 -17.95 1.08
N GLY A 123 -0.05 -17.72 2.36
CA GLY A 123 0.77 -18.23 3.47
C GLY A 123 2.04 -17.41 3.77
N SER A 124 2.32 -16.34 3.02
CA SER A 124 3.45 -15.45 3.29
C SER A 124 3.03 -14.04 3.71
N SER A 125 3.96 -13.38 4.39
CA SER A 125 3.96 -11.94 4.57
C SER A 125 4.21 -11.22 3.23
N PRO A 126 3.51 -10.11 2.91
CA PRO A 126 3.88 -9.23 1.82
C PRO A 126 5.36 -8.82 1.85
N ARG A 127 5.97 -8.79 0.66
CA ARG A 127 7.34 -8.34 0.41
C ARG A 127 7.30 -7.08 -0.45
N LEU A 128 8.16 -6.13 -0.13
CA LEU A 128 8.32 -4.89 -0.89
C LEU A 128 9.58 -4.97 -1.73
N TYR A 129 9.51 -4.44 -2.94
CA TYR A 129 10.61 -4.33 -3.88
C TYR A 129 10.71 -2.90 -4.38
N TRP A 130 11.90 -2.33 -4.34
CA TRP A 130 12.21 -1.02 -4.89
C TRP A 130 12.77 -1.20 -6.31
N LEU A 131 12.04 -0.69 -7.32
CA LEU A 131 12.34 -0.97 -8.73
C LEU A 131 13.28 0.05 -9.39
N ASN A 132 13.42 1.25 -8.84
CA ASN A 132 14.33 2.29 -9.35
C ASN A 132 15.32 2.82 -8.28
N PRO A 133 15.98 1.93 -7.51
CA PRO A 133 16.79 2.34 -6.35
C PRO A 133 18.05 3.13 -6.72
N GLU A 134 18.56 2.96 -7.95
CA GLU A 134 19.80 3.59 -8.44
C GLU A 134 19.78 5.12 -8.34
N GLN A 135 18.59 5.72 -8.31
CA GLN A 135 18.39 7.17 -8.24
C GLN A 135 18.52 7.73 -6.81
N PHE A 136 18.70 6.87 -5.79
CA PHE A 136 18.55 7.23 -4.38
C PHE A 136 19.81 7.06 -3.51
N GLY A 137 20.95 6.69 -4.12
CA GLY A 137 22.26 6.65 -3.46
C GLY A 137 22.31 5.73 -2.23
N GLU A 138 22.92 6.20 -1.15
CA GLU A 138 23.11 5.43 0.11
C GLU A 138 21.79 4.88 0.69
N ARG A 139 20.65 5.51 0.40
CA ARG A 139 19.34 5.04 0.89
C ARG A 139 18.87 3.73 0.26
N ALA A 140 19.45 3.36 -0.88
CA ALA A 140 19.22 2.09 -1.55
C ALA A 140 20.18 0.98 -1.06
N GLU A 141 21.07 1.28 -0.13
CA GLU A 141 21.97 0.27 0.43
C GLU A 141 21.22 -0.79 1.24
N GLY A 142 21.72 -2.03 1.20
CA GLY A 142 21.11 -3.15 1.93
C GLY A 142 19.85 -3.72 1.28
N LEU A 143 19.54 -3.36 0.02
CA LEU A 143 18.55 -4.07 -0.79
C LEU A 143 19.02 -5.50 -1.10
N GLY A 144 18.09 -6.45 -1.01
CA GLY A 144 18.31 -7.82 -1.46
C GLY A 144 18.14 -7.96 -2.97
N ASP A 145 18.22 -9.20 -3.44
CA ASP A 145 18.09 -9.52 -4.87
C ASP A 145 16.79 -8.98 -5.47
N GLY A 146 16.88 -8.45 -6.70
CA GLY A 146 15.77 -7.81 -7.41
C GLY A 146 15.20 -6.55 -6.72
N GLY A 147 15.97 -5.90 -5.84
CA GLY A 147 15.52 -4.70 -5.11
C GLY A 147 14.66 -5.02 -3.89
N LEU A 148 14.77 -6.22 -3.30
CA LEU A 148 14.00 -6.62 -2.12
C LEU A 148 14.30 -5.69 -0.93
N CYS A 149 13.27 -5.03 -0.41
CA CYS A 149 13.37 -4.07 0.67
C CYS A 149 13.65 -4.75 2.03
N ALA A 150 14.73 -4.33 2.68
CA ALA A 150 14.96 -4.51 4.12
C ALA A 150 14.02 -3.62 4.98
N GLU A 151 14.07 -3.79 6.30
CA GLU A 151 13.18 -3.08 7.24
C GLU A 151 13.28 -1.56 7.14
N GLN A 152 14.50 -1.01 7.12
CA GLN A 152 14.75 0.43 7.02
C GLN A 152 14.04 1.10 5.84
N HIS A 153 13.86 0.38 4.73
CA HIS A 153 13.21 0.91 3.54
C HIS A 153 11.69 1.00 3.70
N ARG A 154 11.07 0.15 4.53
CA ARG A 154 9.61 0.15 4.72
C ARG A 154 9.12 1.43 5.40
N GLU A 155 9.96 2.08 6.20
CA GLU A 155 9.61 3.30 6.95
C GLU A 155 9.21 4.45 6.03
N PHE A 156 9.81 4.55 4.84
CA PHE A 156 9.57 5.64 3.90
C PHE A 156 8.96 5.18 2.56
N LEU A 157 8.94 3.88 2.25
CA LEU A 157 8.32 3.35 1.02
C LEU A 157 6.83 3.01 1.17
N LEU A 158 6.28 3.06 2.39
CA LEU A 158 4.85 2.96 2.67
C LEU A 158 4.22 4.36 2.83
N PRO A 159 2.93 4.55 2.50
CA PRO A 159 2.26 5.82 2.76
C PRO A 159 2.15 6.05 4.27
N GLU A 160 2.30 7.31 4.68
CA GLU A 160 2.12 7.70 6.09
C GLU A 160 0.66 7.59 6.53
N PHE A 161 -0.27 7.96 5.63
CA PHE A 161 -1.70 7.89 5.89
C PHE A 161 -2.44 7.27 4.72
N VAL A 162 -3.41 6.41 5.04
CA VAL A 162 -4.40 5.90 4.09
C VAL A 162 -5.79 6.19 4.67
N LEU A 163 -6.57 7.00 3.96
CA LEU A 163 -7.93 7.35 4.37
C LEU A 163 -8.93 6.65 3.44
N GLY A 164 -9.74 5.75 4.02
CA GLY A 164 -10.90 5.17 3.35
C GLY A 164 -12.18 5.87 3.80
N TYR A 165 -12.97 6.35 2.85
CA TYR A 165 -14.29 6.92 3.10
C TYR A 165 -15.31 6.32 2.12
N SER A 166 -16.50 6.02 2.62
CA SER A 166 -17.66 5.65 1.82
C SER A 166 -18.83 6.56 2.15
N SER A 167 -19.59 6.97 1.13
CA SER A 167 -20.83 7.71 1.33
C SER A 167 -21.99 6.76 1.65
N GLY A 168 -22.75 7.01 2.71
CA GLY A 168 -23.92 6.23 3.13
C GLY A 168 -23.61 5.12 4.15
N GLU A 169 -24.57 4.23 4.41
CA GLU A 169 -24.51 3.13 5.41
C GLU A 169 -23.50 2.00 5.08
N ASN A 170 -22.79 2.08 3.95
CA ASN A 170 -21.89 1.01 3.53
C ASN A 170 -20.50 1.17 4.16
N GLU A 171 -20.36 0.75 5.42
CA GLU A 171 -19.13 0.87 6.23
C GLU A 171 -18.05 -0.19 5.93
N ILE A 172 -18.25 -1.05 4.94
CA ILE A 172 -17.32 -2.17 4.69
C ILE A 172 -15.90 -1.67 4.36
N LEU A 173 -15.80 -0.52 3.68
CA LEU A 173 -14.54 0.15 3.36
C LEU A 173 -13.78 0.65 4.59
N SER A 174 -14.49 1.00 5.68
CA SER A 174 -13.88 1.56 6.89
C SER A 174 -13.44 0.48 7.88
N LEU A 175 -13.94 -0.76 7.77
CA LEU A 175 -13.60 -1.85 8.70
C LEU A 175 -12.10 -2.09 8.89
N PRO A 176 -11.26 -2.13 7.83
CA PRO A 176 -9.81 -2.26 8.04
C PRO A 176 -9.23 -1.08 8.83
N PHE A 177 -9.69 0.14 8.56
CA PHE A 177 -9.22 1.36 9.22
C PHE A 177 -9.70 1.49 10.67
N PHE A 178 -10.89 0.98 11.00
CA PHE A 178 -11.33 0.87 12.39
C PHE A 178 -10.39 -0.02 13.20
N LYS A 179 -9.95 -1.14 12.64
CA LYS A 179 -8.95 -2.00 13.28
C LYS A 179 -7.62 -1.28 13.45
N THR A 180 -7.18 -0.53 12.45
CA THR A 180 -5.93 0.27 12.52
C THR A 180 -5.96 1.30 13.66
N ARG A 181 -7.11 1.89 14.00
CA ARG A 181 -7.20 2.87 15.10
C ARG A 181 -6.78 2.27 16.45
N PHE A 182 -7.09 1.01 16.72
CA PHE A 182 -6.63 0.34 17.94
C PHE A 182 -5.12 0.18 17.95
N VAL A 183 -4.56 -0.20 16.79
CA VAL A 183 -3.11 -0.35 16.60
C VAL A 183 -2.39 0.99 16.83
N GLN A 184 -2.90 2.08 16.25
CA GLN A 184 -2.37 3.43 16.42
C GLN A 184 -2.50 3.95 17.86
N PHE A 185 -3.63 3.65 18.51
CA PHE A 185 -3.84 4.01 19.92
C PHE A 185 -2.82 3.31 20.82
N ASP A 186 -2.59 2.02 20.60
CA ASP A 186 -1.61 1.26 21.37
C ASP A 186 -0.19 1.80 21.11
N GLU A 187 0.18 2.09 19.87
CA GLU A 187 1.47 2.72 19.54
C GLU A 187 1.65 4.05 20.29
N TYR A 188 0.65 4.94 20.24
CA TYR A 188 0.66 6.22 20.94
C TYR A 188 0.78 6.06 22.46
N TRP A 189 0.02 5.14 23.04
CA TRP A 189 0.05 4.87 24.47
C TRP A 189 1.42 4.37 24.94
N ASN A 190 2.10 3.54 24.16
CA ASN A 190 3.45 3.10 24.48
C ASN A 190 4.47 4.22 24.35
N HIS A 191 4.36 5.04 23.30
CA HIS A 191 5.22 6.21 23.14
C HIS A 191 5.18 7.11 24.38
N LEU A 192 4.00 7.33 24.95
CA LEU A 192 3.83 8.08 26.21
C LEU A 192 4.43 7.40 27.45
N ARG A 193 4.62 6.07 27.46
CA ARG A 193 5.18 5.31 28.59
C ARG A 193 6.69 5.16 28.55
N THR A 194 7.28 5.24 27.35
CA THR A 194 8.73 5.14 27.13
C THR A 194 9.47 6.47 27.23
N HIS A 195 8.76 7.55 27.55
CA HIS A 195 9.28 8.87 27.91
C HIS A 195 9.00 9.18 29.38
#